data_AF-A0A3N5PWE6-F1
#
_entry.id   AF-A0A3N5PWE6-F1
#
_cell.length_a   1.000
_cell.length_b   1.000
_cell.length_c   1.000
_cell.angle_alpha   90.00
_cell.angle_beta   90.00
_cell.angle_gamma   90.00
#
_symmetry.space_group_name_H-M   'P 1'
#
loop_
_entity.id
_entity.type
_entity.pdbx_description
1 polymer ?
#
loop_
_entity_poly.entity_id
_entity_poly.type
_entity_poly.pdbx_seq_one_letter_code
_entity_poly.pdbx_strand_id
1 'polypeptide(L)'
;MNKSEEVFKKSLFFYKYSSDLKSKTDSSIKIELFKPTVMRLNSHTEKLLIYIFWYLVTLGKYTIYYVKNDDDKIIHYSHVLPKFFKFPFMKKGDLEIGPCWTHENFRGREIYPNVLKYIINSNFRMNRSFYMMIDHKNIASQKGTEKVGFTLFAKGYKTKWLGIYRPIEII
;
A
#
# COMPACT_ATOMS: atom_id res chain seq x y z
N MET A 1 -8.98 28.12 14.93
CA MET A 1 -8.52 26.72 14.91
C MET A 1 -7.06 26.73 14.48
N ASN A 2 -6.16 26.25 15.34
CA ASN A 2 -4.74 26.48 15.16
C ASN A 2 -4.20 25.55 14.04
N LYS A 3 -3.24 26.01 13.23
CA LYS A 3 -2.72 25.28 12.06
C LYS A 3 -2.16 23.89 12.44
N SER A 4 -1.74 23.74 13.70
CA SER A 4 -1.32 22.47 14.32
C SER A 4 -2.48 21.48 14.51
N GLU A 5 -3.68 21.92 14.91
CA GLU A 5 -4.84 21.05 15.16
C GLU A 5 -5.43 20.48 13.86
N GLU A 6 -5.36 21.23 12.76
CA GLU A 6 -5.85 20.78 11.45
C GLU A 6 -4.94 19.72 10.83
N VAL A 7 -3.62 19.80 11.10
CA VAL A 7 -2.63 18.78 10.69
C VAL A 7 -2.88 17.47 11.44
N PHE A 8 -3.24 17.51 12.73
CA PHE A 8 -3.54 16.32 13.52
C PHE A 8 -4.82 15.59 13.06
N LYS A 9 -5.84 16.32 12.59
CA LYS A 9 -7.10 15.72 12.08
C LYS A 9 -6.92 14.84 10.82
N LYS A 10 -5.80 14.98 10.09
CA LYS A 10 -5.44 14.17 8.91
C LYS A 10 -4.09 13.46 9.10
N SER A 11 -3.80 13.04 10.32
CA SER A 11 -2.56 12.33 10.63
C SER A 11 -2.56 10.93 10.01
N LEU A 12 -1.42 10.59 9.42
CA LEU A 12 -1.11 9.29 8.86
C LEU A 12 -0.02 8.64 9.70
N PHE A 13 -0.15 7.35 9.92
CA PHE A 13 0.90 6.50 10.44
C PHE A 13 1.63 5.86 9.27
N PHE A 14 2.96 6.02 9.28
CA PHE A 14 3.87 5.49 8.29
C PHE A 14 4.46 4.22 8.85
N TYR A 15 4.13 3.09 8.23
CA TYR A 15 4.65 1.79 8.59
C TYR A 15 5.78 1.41 7.64
N LYS A 16 6.79 0.71 8.17
CA LYS A 16 7.93 0.23 7.40
C LYS A 16 8.20 -1.25 7.69
N TYR A 17 8.48 -2.01 6.64
CA TYR A 17 9.01 -3.36 6.72
C TYR A 17 10.43 -3.36 6.13
N SER A 18 11.42 -3.79 6.91
CA SER A 18 12.84 -3.81 6.53
C SER A 18 13.53 -5.14 6.81
N SER A 19 12.78 -6.22 7.01
CA SER A 19 13.39 -7.52 7.32
C SER A 19 14.16 -8.05 6.11
N ASP A 20 15.37 -8.56 6.34
CA ASP A 20 16.16 -9.32 5.37
C ASP A 20 15.68 -10.78 5.23
N LEU A 21 14.60 -11.14 5.93
CA LEU A 21 13.96 -12.44 5.82
C LEU A 21 12.61 -12.32 5.14
N LYS A 22 12.27 -13.35 4.36
CA LYS A 22 10.91 -13.50 3.84
C LYS A 22 9.93 -13.70 4.99
N SER A 23 8.74 -13.15 4.85
CA SER A 23 7.64 -13.44 5.77
C SER A 23 7.22 -14.91 5.61
N LYS A 24 6.86 -15.59 6.70
CA LYS A 24 6.29 -16.94 6.62
C LYS A 24 4.96 -16.86 5.87
N THR A 25 4.91 -17.46 4.67
CA THR A 25 3.69 -17.48 3.85
C THR A 25 2.90 -18.72 4.20
N ASP A 26 1.64 -18.52 4.51
CA ASP A 26 0.61 -19.54 4.43
C ASP A 26 -0.41 -18.92 3.48
N SER A 27 -0.64 -19.48 2.29
CA SER A 27 -1.74 -18.95 1.50
C SER A 27 -2.31 -19.97 0.52
N SER A 28 -3.44 -20.54 0.93
CA SER A 28 -4.49 -21.11 0.10
C SER A 28 -5.23 -20.05 -0.76
N ILE A 29 -4.95 -18.75 -0.56
CA ILE A 29 -5.61 -17.66 -1.28
C ILE A 29 -4.96 -17.46 -2.65
N LYS A 30 -5.76 -17.52 -3.71
CA LYS A 30 -5.33 -17.23 -5.09
C LYS A 30 -5.18 -15.73 -5.29
N ILE A 31 -3.96 -15.27 -5.55
CA ILE A 31 -3.62 -13.87 -5.78
C ILE A 31 -3.23 -13.68 -7.24
N GLU A 32 -3.85 -12.71 -7.92
CA GLU A 32 -3.58 -12.36 -9.31
C GLU A 32 -2.73 -11.09 -9.37
N LEU A 33 -1.56 -11.16 -10.01
CA LEU A 33 -0.72 -9.99 -10.28
C LEU A 33 -1.17 -9.31 -11.57
N PHE A 34 -1.61 -8.07 -11.47
CA PHE A 34 -1.90 -7.19 -12.58
C PHE A 34 -0.77 -6.20 -12.83
N LYS A 35 -0.29 -6.16 -14.08
CA LYS A 35 0.67 -5.16 -14.58
C LYS A 35 -0.05 -4.25 -15.57
N PRO A 36 0.00 -2.92 -15.39
CA PRO A 36 -0.68 -2.00 -16.26
C PRO A 36 -0.02 -1.95 -17.64
N THR A 37 -0.83 -1.76 -18.66
CA THR A 37 -0.42 -1.50 -20.04
C THR A 37 -1.07 -0.20 -20.51
N VAL A 38 -0.59 0.35 -21.63
CA VAL A 38 -1.20 1.56 -22.24
C VAL A 38 -2.68 1.39 -22.57
N MET A 39 -3.13 0.14 -22.81
CA MET A 39 -4.53 -0.17 -23.10
C MET A 39 -5.35 -0.45 -21.84
N ARG A 40 -4.73 -0.96 -20.77
CA ARG A 40 -5.43 -1.39 -19.56
C ARG A 40 -4.64 -1.02 -18.32
N LEU A 41 -5.17 -0.06 -17.58
CA LEU A 41 -4.49 0.53 -16.42
C LEU A 41 -4.92 -0.09 -15.07
N ASN A 42 -6.14 -0.63 -14.97
CA ASN A 42 -6.61 -1.35 -13.78
C ASN A 42 -7.77 -2.30 -14.16
N SER A 43 -8.24 -3.11 -13.21
CA SER A 43 -9.35 -4.06 -13.43
C SER A 43 -10.56 -3.89 -12.49
N HIS A 44 -10.60 -2.86 -11.65
CA HIS A 44 -11.57 -2.74 -10.56
C HIS A 44 -12.32 -1.42 -10.50
N THR A 45 -11.97 -0.43 -11.33
CA THR A 45 -12.65 0.87 -11.37
C THR A 45 -12.52 1.57 -12.71
N GLU A 46 -13.57 2.32 -13.07
CA GLU A 46 -13.60 3.19 -14.25
C GLU A 46 -12.88 4.53 -14.03
N LYS A 47 -12.44 4.85 -12.81
CA LYS A 47 -11.75 6.12 -12.50
C LYS A 47 -10.33 6.12 -13.05
N LEU A 48 -10.16 6.37 -14.35
CA LEU A 48 -8.88 6.22 -15.06
C LEU A 48 -7.81 7.27 -14.72
N LEU A 49 -8.19 8.51 -14.40
CA LEU A 49 -7.24 9.63 -14.29
C LEU A 49 -6.10 9.38 -13.29
N ILE A 50 -6.41 8.80 -12.13
CA ILE A 50 -5.39 8.48 -11.12
C ILE A 50 -4.41 7.41 -11.61
N TYR A 51 -4.89 6.46 -12.42
CA TYR A 51 -4.06 5.39 -12.97
C TYR A 51 -3.23 5.87 -14.15
N ILE A 52 -3.75 6.80 -14.97
CA ILE A 52 -2.95 7.48 -16.00
C ILE A 52 -1.81 8.22 -15.31
N PHE A 53 -2.13 9.00 -14.27
CA PHE A 53 -1.12 9.68 -13.47
C PHE A 53 -0.07 8.71 -12.93
N TRP A 54 -0.48 7.60 -12.29
CA TRP A 54 0.46 6.59 -11.78
C TRP A 54 1.27 5.93 -12.88
N TYR A 55 0.67 5.61 -14.02
CA TYR A 55 1.36 5.04 -15.16
C TYR A 55 2.49 5.97 -15.63
N LEU A 56 2.20 7.26 -15.79
CA LEU A 56 3.19 8.24 -16.22
C LEU A 56 4.30 8.43 -15.17
N VAL A 57 3.96 8.70 -13.90
CA VAL A 57 4.98 9.03 -12.88
C VAL A 57 5.82 7.83 -12.45
N THR A 58 5.31 6.60 -12.65
CA THR A 58 6.06 5.37 -12.38
C THR A 58 6.69 4.77 -13.63
N LEU A 59 6.45 5.34 -14.81
CA LEU A 59 6.85 4.79 -16.10
C LEU A 59 6.32 3.35 -16.30
N GLY A 60 5.05 3.14 -15.96
CA GLY A 60 4.35 1.84 -16.07
C GLY A 60 4.75 0.80 -15.02
N LYS A 61 5.48 1.18 -13.97
CA LYS A 61 6.04 0.24 -12.99
C LYS A 61 5.17 -0.05 -11.78
N TYR A 62 4.04 0.65 -11.60
CA TYR A 62 3.10 0.25 -10.55
C TYR A 62 2.47 -1.10 -10.89
N THR A 63 2.10 -1.86 -9.88
CA THR A 63 1.38 -3.13 -10.04
C THR A 63 0.21 -3.21 -9.09
N ILE A 64 -0.75 -4.10 -9.36
CA ILE A 64 -1.91 -4.31 -8.50
C ILE A 64 -2.04 -5.81 -8.22
N TYR A 65 -2.25 -6.17 -6.97
CA TYR A 65 -2.50 -7.55 -6.56
C TYR A 65 -3.98 -7.70 -6.24
N TYR A 66 -4.68 -8.55 -7.00
CA TYR A 66 -6.10 -8.82 -6.84
C TYR A 66 -6.36 -10.15 -6.13
N VAL A 67 -7.43 -10.20 -5.36
CA VAL A 67 -8.07 -11.45 -4.93
C VAL A 67 -9.50 -11.43 -5.42
N LYS A 68 -9.95 -12.54 -5.99
CA LYS A 68 -11.31 -12.73 -6.48
C LYS A 68 -12.02 -13.82 -5.68
N ASN A 69 -13.34 -13.75 -5.60
CA ASN A 69 -14.16 -14.86 -5.11
C ASN A 69 -14.43 -15.88 -6.24
N ASP A 70 -15.23 -16.90 -5.93
CA ASP A 70 -15.59 -17.96 -6.88
C ASP A 70 -16.43 -17.45 -8.08
N ASP A 71 -17.10 -16.30 -7.93
CA ASP A 71 -17.85 -15.64 -9.01
C ASP A 71 -16.98 -14.70 -9.89
N ASP A 72 -15.65 -14.80 -9.79
CA ASP A 72 -14.67 -13.90 -10.44
C ASP A 72 -14.79 -12.41 -10.05
N LYS A 73 -15.47 -12.08 -8.95
CA LYS A 73 -15.59 -10.70 -8.44
C LYS A 73 -14.37 -10.35 -7.60
N ILE A 74 -13.79 -9.16 -7.85
CA ILE A 74 -12.68 -8.64 -7.05
C ILE A 74 -13.16 -8.33 -5.64
N ILE A 75 -12.64 -9.08 -4.66
CA ILE A 75 -12.93 -8.89 -3.22
C ILE A 75 -11.80 -8.19 -2.48
N HIS A 76 -10.60 -8.12 -3.09
CA HIS A 76 -9.47 -7.40 -2.53
C HIS A 76 -8.58 -6.83 -3.64
N TYR A 77 -7.99 -5.67 -3.38
CA TYR A 77 -6.85 -5.19 -4.13
C TYR A 77 -5.82 -4.50 -3.24
N SER A 78 -4.54 -4.65 -3.59
CA SER A 78 -3.43 -3.90 -3.02
C SER A 78 -2.55 -3.37 -4.14
N HIS A 79 -2.35 -2.05 -4.18
CA HIS A 79 -1.44 -1.43 -5.14
C HIS A 79 0.00 -1.48 -4.62
N VAL A 80 0.95 -1.56 -5.54
CA VAL A 80 2.37 -1.48 -5.24
C VAL A 80 2.99 -0.44 -6.14
N LEU A 81 3.56 0.60 -5.55
CA LEU A 81 4.17 1.72 -6.26
C LEU A 81 5.67 1.82 -5.93
N PRO A 82 6.55 2.08 -6.93
CA PRO A 82 7.93 2.41 -6.64
C PRO A 82 8.06 3.80 -6.02
N LYS A 83 9.25 4.15 -5.54
CA LYS A 83 9.58 5.55 -5.20
C LYS A 83 9.27 6.50 -6.37
N PHE A 84 8.59 7.61 -6.06
CA PHE A 84 8.51 8.81 -6.90
C PHE A 84 8.35 10.07 -6.03
N PHE A 85 8.16 11.24 -6.62
CA PHE A 85 8.18 12.54 -5.90
C PHE A 85 7.17 12.66 -4.75
N LYS A 86 6.07 11.90 -4.75
CA LYS A 86 5.10 11.90 -3.64
C LYS A 86 5.60 11.16 -2.40
N PHE A 87 6.66 10.35 -2.53
CA PHE A 87 7.27 9.58 -1.45
C PHE A 87 8.75 9.94 -1.28
N PRO A 88 9.08 11.18 -0.89
CA PRO A 88 10.46 11.66 -0.84
C PRO A 88 11.34 10.89 0.17
N PHE A 89 10.74 10.29 1.18
CA PHE A 89 11.40 9.53 2.26
C PHE A 89 11.83 8.11 1.85
N MET A 90 11.31 7.56 0.75
CA MET A 90 11.71 6.24 0.26
C MET A 90 13.08 6.30 -0.41
N LYS A 91 13.86 5.21 -0.36
CA LYS A 91 15.08 5.05 -1.17
C LYS A 91 14.75 4.49 -2.55
N LYS A 92 15.70 4.60 -3.49
CA LYS A 92 15.54 3.98 -4.82
C LYS A 92 15.47 2.46 -4.63
N GLY A 93 14.43 1.84 -5.18
CA GLY A 93 14.22 0.40 -5.06
C GLY A 93 13.23 -0.01 -3.96
N ASP A 94 12.89 0.89 -3.04
CA ASP A 94 11.81 0.69 -2.07
C ASP A 94 10.44 0.70 -2.77
N LEU A 95 9.47 0.06 -2.11
CA LEU A 95 8.09 -0.04 -2.59
C LEU A 95 7.11 0.49 -1.55
N GLU A 96 6.10 1.20 -2.01
CA GLU A 96 4.91 1.51 -1.23
C GLU A 96 3.84 0.47 -1.54
N ILE A 97 3.13 0.00 -0.52
CA ILE A 97 1.94 -0.81 -0.66
C ILE A 97 0.75 0.05 -0.25
N GLY A 98 -0.09 0.41 -1.21
CA GLY A 98 -1.20 1.33 -1.00
C GLY A 98 -1.63 2.03 -2.30
N PRO A 99 -2.91 2.42 -2.44
CA PRO A 99 -4.03 2.11 -1.55
C PRO A 99 -4.45 0.64 -1.61
N CYS A 100 -5.00 0.16 -0.51
CA CYS A 100 -5.51 -1.21 -0.37
C CYS A 100 -7.00 -1.19 -0.02
N TRP A 101 -7.75 -2.19 -0.46
CA TRP A 101 -9.16 -2.35 -0.13
C TRP A 101 -9.53 -3.82 -0.02
N THR A 102 -10.41 -4.12 0.93
CA THR A 102 -11.06 -5.44 1.06
C THR A 102 -12.56 -5.20 1.19
N HIS A 103 -13.33 -5.93 0.40
CA HIS A 103 -14.79 -5.95 0.47
C HIS A 103 -15.26 -6.31 1.88
N GLU A 104 -16.29 -5.64 2.39
CA GLU A 104 -16.70 -5.67 3.79
C GLU A 104 -17.03 -7.09 4.28
N ASN A 105 -17.82 -7.84 3.50
CA ASN A 105 -18.20 -9.23 3.78
C ASN A 105 -17.02 -10.22 3.86
N PHE A 106 -15.83 -9.81 3.39
CA PHE A 106 -14.62 -10.63 3.35
C PHE A 106 -13.54 -10.14 4.31
N ARG A 107 -13.80 -9.07 5.09
CA ARG A 107 -12.88 -8.61 6.15
C ARG A 107 -12.85 -9.62 7.30
N GLY A 108 -11.79 -9.56 8.11
CA GLY A 108 -11.58 -10.48 9.23
C GLY A 108 -11.11 -11.89 8.85
N ARG A 109 -11.03 -12.21 7.54
CA ARG A 109 -10.62 -13.53 7.01
C ARG A 109 -9.15 -13.61 6.60
N GLU A 110 -8.30 -12.77 7.20
CA GLU A 110 -6.85 -12.70 6.93
C GLU A 110 -6.42 -12.41 5.48
N ILE A 111 -7.34 -12.05 4.58
CA ILE A 111 -7.04 -11.75 3.17
C ILE A 111 -5.98 -10.64 3.06
N TYR A 112 -6.20 -9.51 3.73
CA TYR A 112 -5.28 -8.37 3.67
C TYR A 112 -3.87 -8.71 4.17
N PRO A 113 -3.67 -9.26 5.40
CA PRO A 113 -2.35 -9.70 5.85
C PRO A 113 -1.68 -10.72 4.91
N ASN A 114 -2.42 -11.69 4.37
CA ASN A 114 -1.85 -12.71 3.48
C ASN A 114 -1.43 -12.11 2.13
N VAL A 115 -2.18 -11.16 1.58
CA VAL A 115 -1.79 -10.42 0.38
C VAL A 115 -0.53 -9.59 0.64
N LEU A 116 -0.40 -8.93 1.80
CA LEU A 116 0.82 -8.20 2.15
C LEU A 116 2.04 -9.12 2.22
N LYS A 117 1.93 -10.27 2.89
CA LYS A 117 3.01 -11.29 2.94
C LYS A 117 3.42 -11.73 1.53
N TYR A 118 2.43 -12.02 0.68
CA TYR A 118 2.68 -12.41 -0.71
C TYR A 118 3.40 -11.32 -1.50
N ILE A 119 2.98 -10.05 -1.37
CA ILE A 119 3.64 -8.90 -2.02
C ILE A 119 5.09 -8.79 -1.57
N ILE A 120 5.35 -8.83 -0.26
CA ILE A 120 6.70 -8.73 0.30
C ILE A 120 7.58 -9.85 -0.25
N ASN A 121 7.10 -11.09 -0.20
CA ASN A 121 7.87 -12.25 -0.63
C ASN A 121 8.13 -12.29 -2.13
N SER A 122 7.13 -11.89 -2.94
CA SER A 122 7.24 -11.83 -4.40
C SER A 122 8.14 -10.70 -4.88
N ASN A 123 8.27 -9.63 -4.08
CA ASN A 123 9.12 -8.48 -4.37
C ASN A 123 10.37 -8.42 -3.51
N PHE A 124 10.69 -9.50 -2.77
CA PHE A 124 11.79 -9.49 -1.83
C PHE A 124 13.12 -9.23 -2.55
N ARG A 125 13.92 -8.31 -2.02
CA ARG A 125 15.30 -8.03 -2.43
C ARG A 125 16.08 -7.58 -1.20
N MET A 126 17.37 -7.92 -1.15
CA MET A 126 18.27 -7.41 -0.13
C MET A 126 18.21 -5.87 -0.11
N ASN A 127 18.17 -5.28 1.09
CA ASN A 127 18.10 -3.83 1.31
C ASN A 127 16.84 -3.10 0.78
N ARG A 128 15.80 -3.81 0.32
CA ARG A 128 14.52 -3.19 -0.07
C ARG A 128 13.61 -3.03 1.15
N SER A 129 13.12 -1.83 1.37
CA SER A 129 12.06 -1.56 2.34
C SER A 129 10.68 -1.51 1.66
N PHE A 130 9.66 -1.89 2.42
CA PHE A 130 8.25 -1.66 2.06
C PHE A 130 7.64 -0.63 3.00
N TYR A 131 6.83 0.26 2.45
CA TYR A 131 6.17 1.33 3.19
C TYR A 131 4.65 1.24 3.03
N MET A 132 3.92 1.61 4.07
CA MET A 132 2.47 1.82 4.01
C MET A 132 2.10 3.10 4.76
N MET A 133 1.15 3.86 4.22
CA MET A 133 0.60 5.03 4.90
C MET A 133 -0.85 4.78 5.25
N ILE A 134 -1.14 4.71 6.55
CA ILE A 134 -2.43 4.30 7.08
C ILE A 134 -3.02 5.45 7.87
N ASP A 135 -4.31 5.71 7.71
CA ASP A 135 -5.02 6.67 8.56
C ASP A 135 -4.94 6.24 10.03
N HIS A 136 -4.59 7.16 10.93
CA HIS A 136 -4.47 6.90 12.37
C HIS A 136 -5.76 6.34 12.99
N LYS A 137 -6.93 6.54 12.36
CA LYS A 137 -8.21 5.98 12.79
C LYS A 137 -8.48 4.58 12.26
N ASN A 138 -7.73 4.11 11.27
CA ASN A 138 -7.93 2.81 10.65
C ASN A 138 -7.21 1.70 11.44
N ILE A 139 -7.71 1.42 12.65
CA ILE A 139 -7.16 0.43 13.59
C ILE A 139 -7.07 -0.96 12.96
N ALA A 140 -8.05 -1.35 12.12
CA ALA A 140 -8.05 -2.64 11.45
C ALA A 140 -6.84 -2.81 10.51
N SER A 141 -6.53 -1.78 9.71
CA SER A 141 -5.38 -1.83 8.81
C SER A 141 -4.06 -1.74 9.57
N GLN A 142 -3.99 -0.98 10.66
CA GLN A 142 -2.81 -0.91 11.54
C GLN A 142 -2.49 -2.30 12.11
N LYS A 143 -3.46 -2.95 12.77
CA LYS A 143 -3.28 -4.30 13.32
C LYS A 143 -2.93 -5.34 12.26
N GLY A 144 -3.58 -5.27 11.10
CA GLY A 144 -3.28 -6.17 9.98
C GLY A 144 -1.87 -6.00 9.42
N THR A 145 -1.36 -4.77 9.41
CA THR A 145 -0.02 -4.42 8.92
C THR A 145 1.05 -4.83 9.93
N GLU A 146 0.84 -4.55 11.22
CA GLU A 146 1.72 -4.95 12.32
C GLU A 146 1.85 -6.49 12.42
N LYS A 147 0.74 -7.22 12.24
CA LYS A 147 0.73 -8.69 12.22
C LYS A 147 1.65 -9.29 11.15
N VAL A 148 1.90 -8.58 10.05
CA VAL A 148 2.79 -9.01 8.97
C VAL A 148 4.26 -8.73 9.30
N GLY A 149 4.54 -7.91 10.32
CA GLY A 149 5.87 -7.52 10.78
C GLY A 149 6.30 -6.13 10.36
N PHE A 150 5.39 -5.29 9.86
CA PHE A 150 5.68 -3.86 9.72
C PHE A 150 5.75 -3.21 11.10
N THR A 151 6.67 -2.25 11.26
CA THR A 151 6.76 -1.42 12.45
C THR A 151 6.34 0.00 12.14
N LEU A 152 5.78 0.69 13.13
CA LEU A 152 5.49 2.12 13.03
C LEU A 152 6.83 2.87 12.93
N PHE A 153 7.04 3.55 11.80
CA PHE A 153 8.27 4.27 11.49
C PHE A 153 8.13 5.76 11.77
N ALA A 154 6.97 6.34 11.47
CA ALA A 154 6.74 7.76 11.72
C ALA A 154 5.26 8.12 11.79
N LYS A 155 4.97 9.27 12.39
CA LYS A 155 3.71 10.00 12.18
C LYS A 155 3.93 11.12 11.18
N GLY A 156 2.91 11.42 10.38
CA GLY A 156 3.01 12.46 9.37
C GLY A 156 1.68 12.81 8.73
N TYR A 157 1.75 13.39 7.54
CA TYR A 157 0.57 13.87 6.81
C TYR A 157 0.78 13.81 5.30
N LYS A 158 -0.31 14.08 4.57
CA LYS A 158 -0.32 14.27 3.12
C LYS A 158 -0.60 15.73 2.79
N THR A 159 0.26 16.36 1.99
CA THR A 159 0.07 17.76 1.56
C THR A 159 -1.19 17.90 0.71
N LYS A 160 -1.93 19.01 0.85
CA LYS A 160 -3.20 19.25 0.15
C LYS A 160 -3.08 19.30 -1.38
N TRP A 161 -2.10 20.04 -1.90
CA TRP A 161 -2.00 20.37 -3.33
C TRP A 161 -1.33 19.27 -4.15
N LEU A 162 -0.12 18.86 -3.78
CA LEU A 162 0.64 17.86 -4.54
C LEU A 162 0.41 16.43 -4.05
N GLY A 163 -0.29 16.25 -2.93
CA GLY A 163 -0.50 14.94 -2.33
C GLY A 163 0.78 14.22 -1.89
N ILE A 164 1.85 14.96 -1.59
CA ILE A 164 3.13 14.44 -1.10
C ILE A 164 2.95 13.95 0.34
N TYR A 165 3.48 12.77 0.63
CA TYR A 165 3.48 12.19 1.97
C TYR A 165 4.74 12.61 2.73
N ARG A 166 4.55 13.17 3.92
CA ARG A 166 5.62 13.76 4.74
C ARG A 166 5.60 13.15 6.15
N PRO A 167 6.56 12.29 6.51
CA PRO A 167 6.80 11.95 7.91
C PRO A 167 7.34 13.20 8.64
N ILE A 168 6.94 13.41 9.90
CA ILE A 168 7.41 14.50 10.76
C ILE A 168 8.09 13.94 12.02
N GLU A 169 7.41 13.01 12.69
CA GLU A 169 7.87 12.45 13.97
C GLU A 169 8.33 11.02 13.69
N ILE A 170 9.64 10.80 13.65
CA ILE A 170 10.24 9.47 13.53
C ILE A 170 10.20 8.84 14.92
N ILE A 171 9.79 7.57 14.97
CA ILE A 171 9.61 6.79 16.21
C ILE A 171 10.74 5.79 16.36
#